data_AF-A0A553JJW2-F1
#
_entry.id   AF-A0A553JJW2-F1
#
_cell.length_a   1.000
_cell.length_b   1.000
_cell.length_c   1.000
_cell.angle_alpha   90.00
_cell.angle_beta   90.00
_cell.angle_gamma   90.00
#
_symmetry.space_group_name_H-M   'P 1'
#
loop_
_entity.id
_entity.type
_entity.pdbx_description
1 polymer ?
#
loop_
_entity_poly.entity_id
_entity_poly.type
_entity_poly.pdbx_seq_one_letter_code
_entity_poly.pdbx_strand_id
1 'polypeptide(L)'
;MTDQTTKPNISKQALIDILKSWGDSTITAQQLQDWMVTHFDPDETDIGLGEPEWTVEAMSIVMNEYEIAKLPKFRIENVQLAINFIQADESLFNQTRHLFLREGFSD
;
A
#
# COMPACT_ATOMS: atom_id res chain seq x y z
N MET A 1 -30.46 -5.45 -19.57
CA MET A 1 -29.86 -5.28 -18.24
C MET A 1 -28.38 -5.53 -18.43
N THR A 2 -27.58 -4.48 -18.57
CA THR A 2 -26.13 -4.62 -18.72
C THR A 2 -25.55 -4.73 -17.32
N ASP A 3 -25.05 -5.91 -16.98
CA ASP A 3 -24.21 -6.14 -15.81
C ASP A 3 -23.10 -5.08 -15.80
N GLN A 4 -23.17 -4.16 -14.84
CA GLN A 4 -22.01 -3.35 -14.48
C GLN A 4 -21.07 -4.28 -13.73
N THR A 5 -20.13 -4.91 -14.42
CA THR A 5 -18.93 -5.45 -13.80
C THR A 5 -18.16 -4.28 -13.22
N THR A 6 -18.44 -3.94 -11.98
CA THR A 6 -17.69 -2.94 -11.23
C THR A 6 -16.26 -3.44 -11.13
N LYS A 7 -15.32 -2.65 -11.66
CA LYS A 7 -13.88 -2.88 -11.52
C LYS A 7 -13.58 -3.08 -10.02
N PRO A 8 -12.80 -4.11 -9.63
CA PRO A 8 -12.34 -4.27 -8.25
C PRO A 8 -11.74 -2.96 -7.74
N ASN A 9 -11.94 -2.63 -6.46
CA ASN A 9 -11.35 -1.44 -5.86
C ASN A 9 -10.70 -1.77 -4.53
N ILE A 10 -9.47 -1.31 -4.36
CA ILE A 10 -8.75 -1.38 -3.09
C ILE A 10 -8.98 -0.07 -2.34
N SER A 11 -9.73 -0.16 -1.24
CA SER A 11 -9.93 0.99 -0.35
C SER A 11 -8.67 1.29 0.47
N LYS A 12 -8.52 2.55 0.89
CA LYS A 12 -7.47 2.98 1.83
C LYS A 12 -7.45 2.11 3.09
N GLN A 13 -8.62 1.80 3.64
CA GLN A 13 -8.72 1.01 4.87
C GLN A 13 -8.24 -0.43 4.65
N ALA A 14 -8.58 -1.06 3.53
CA ALA A 14 -8.12 -2.41 3.22
C ALA A 14 -6.59 -2.50 3.14
N LEU A 15 -5.95 -1.51 2.52
CA LEU A 15 -4.48 -1.43 2.47
C LEU A 15 -3.87 -1.20 3.86
N ILE A 16 -4.46 -0.34 4.69
CA ILE A 16 -3.99 -0.13 6.06
C ILE A 16 -4.15 -1.40 6.90
N ASP A 17 -5.25 -2.14 6.73
CA ASP A 17 -5.54 -3.35 7.52
C ASP A 17 -4.55 -4.47 7.21
N ILE A 18 -4.18 -4.68 5.94
CA ILE A 18 -3.18 -5.70 5.59
C ILE A 18 -1.78 -5.30 6.09
N LEU A 19 -1.42 -4.02 6.01
CA LEU A 19 -0.16 -3.51 6.56
C LEU A 19 -0.09 -3.67 8.09
N LYS A 20 -1.17 -3.32 8.79
CA LYS A 20 -1.28 -3.54 10.25
C LYS A 20 -1.20 -5.01 10.61
N SER A 21 -1.88 -5.88 9.87
CA SER A 21 -1.80 -7.33 10.09
C SER A 21 -0.37 -7.84 9.99
N TRP A 22 0.42 -7.29 9.07
CA TRP A 22 1.85 -7.59 8.98
C TRP A 22 2.65 -6.98 10.14
N GLY A 23 2.42 -5.70 10.46
CA GLY A 23 3.07 -5.02 11.59
C GLY A 23 2.83 -5.70 12.94
N ASP A 24 1.63 -6.23 13.15
CA ASP A 24 1.22 -6.99 14.33
C ASP A 24 1.69 -8.45 14.29
N SER A 25 2.47 -8.85 13.27
CA SER A 25 2.96 -10.21 13.05
C SER A 25 1.85 -11.27 12.92
N THR A 26 0.63 -10.86 12.56
CA THR A 26 -0.50 -11.77 12.30
C THR A 26 -0.35 -12.46 10.93
N ILE A 27 0.32 -11.80 9.98
CA ILE A 27 0.72 -12.38 8.70
C ILE A 27 2.23 -12.23 8.48
N THR A 28 2.78 -13.08 7.63
CA THR A 28 4.18 -13.03 7.20
C THR A 28 4.40 -11.98 6.12
N ALA A 29 5.66 -11.57 5.91
CA ALA A 29 6.04 -10.70 4.80
C ALA A 29 5.65 -11.29 3.42
N GLN A 30 5.74 -12.62 3.26
CA GLN A 30 5.29 -13.31 2.05
C GLN A 30 3.78 -13.11 1.83
N GLN A 31 2.96 -13.31 2.87
CA GLN A 31 1.50 -13.12 2.77
C GLN A 31 1.13 -11.66 2.46
N LEU A 32 1.87 -10.69 3.00
CA LEU A 32 1.70 -9.29 2.62
C LEU A 32 1.99 -9.08 1.12
N GLN A 33 3.14 -9.56 0.65
CA GLN A 33 3.53 -9.43 -0.76
C GLN A 33 2.56 -10.16 -1.70
N ASP A 34 2.13 -11.37 -1.36
CA ASP A 34 1.14 -12.14 -2.14
C ASP A 34 -0.18 -11.37 -2.26
N TRP A 35 -0.58 -10.67 -1.18
CA TRP A 35 -1.76 -9.81 -1.21
C TRP A 35 -1.57 -8.64 -2.18
N MET A 36 -0.40 -7.99 -2.19
CA MET A 36 -0.10 -6.91 -3.15
C MET A 36 -0.15 -7.44 -4.58
N VAL A 37 0.53 -8.54 -4.89
CA VAL A 37 0.57 -9.16 -6.23
C VAL A 37 -0.84 -9.59 -6.70
N THR A 38 -1.69 -10.04 -5.78
CA THR A 38 -3.04 -10.51 -6.12
C THR A 38 -4.02 -9.36 -6.38
N HIS A 39 -3.88 -8.23 -5.68
CA HIS A 39 -4.87 -7.15 -5.73
C HIS A 39 -4.39 -5.93 -6.50
N PHE A 40 -3.08 -5.70 -6.59
CA PHE A 40 -2.52 -4.58 -7.34
C PHE A 40 -2.38 -4.94 -8.81
N ASP A 41 -3.39 -4.55 -9.59
CA ASP A 41 -3.32 -4.51 -11.05
C ASP A 41 -3.79 -3.11 -11.49
N PRO A 42 -2.89 -2.21 -11.91
CA PRO A 42 -3.28 -0.86 -12.33
C PRO A 42 -4.27 -0.81 -13.49
N ASP A 43 -4.29 -1.83 -14.36
CA ASP A 43 -5.19 -1.91 -15.50
C ASP A 43 -6.56 -2.46 -15.09
N GLU A 44 -6.59 -3.43 -14.17
CA GLU A 44 -7.81 -4.16 -13.77
C GLU A 44 -8.39 -3.77 -12.41
N THR A 45 -7.68 -3.05 -11.55
CA THR A 45 -8.12 -2.66 -10.21
C THR A 45 -8.04 -1.14 -9.99
N ASP A 46 -9.11 -0.56 -9.47
CA ASP A 46 -9.12 0.83 -9.00
C ASP A 46 -8.49 0.92 -7.60
N ILE A 47 -7.84 2.04 -7.33
CA ILE A 47 -7.13 2.26 -6.06
C ILE A 47 -7.67 3.53 -5.42
N GLY A 48 -8.13 3.41 -4.17
CA GLY A 48 -8.54 4.55 -3.37
C GLY A 48 -9.72 5.33 -3.95
N LEU A 49 -10.70 4.65 -4.57
CA LEU A 49 -11.86 5.33 -5.14
C LEU A 49 -12.56 6.26 -4.11
N GLY A 50 -12.65 7.54 -4.45
CA GLY A 50 -13.21 8.58 -3.59
C GLY A 50 -12.21 9.26 -2.64
N GLU A 51 -10.95 8.83 -2.63
CA GLU A 51 -9.86 9.50 -1.90
C GLU A 51 -9.26 10.66 -2.72
N PRO A 52 -8.60 11.62 -2.07
CA PRO A 52 -7.82 12.65 -2.76
C PRO A 52 -6.67 12.06 -3.59
N GLU A 53 -6.23 12.79 -4.63
CA GLU A 53 -5.18 12.35 -5.55
C GLU A 53 -3.88 11.95 -4.83
N TRP A 54 -3.45 12.72 -3.84
CA TRP A 54 -2.24 12.40 -3.06
C TRP A 54 -2.38 11.10 -2.25
N THR A 55 -3.57 10.79 -1.76
CA THR A 55 -3.83 9.53 -1.06
C THR A 55 -3.79 8.36 -2.04
N VAL A 56 -4.41 8.50 -3.22
CA VAL A 56 -4.37 7.47 -4.28
C VAL A 56 -2.94 7.23 -4.76
N GLU A 57 -2.14 8.28 -4.91
CA GLU A 57 -0.73 8.18 -5.25
C GLU A 57 0.06 7.45 -4.15
N ALA A 58 -0.14 7.82 -2.87
CA ALA A 58 0.52 7.16 -1.75
C ALA A 58 0.19 5.65 -1.69
N MET A 59 -1.09 5.30 -1.86
CA MET A 59 -1.55 3.91 -1.90
C MET A 59 -0.88 3.16 -3.05
N SER A 60 -0.90 3.71 -4.26
CA SER A 60 -0.30 3.10 -5.44
C SER A 60 1.20 2.86 -5.28
N ILE A 61 1.93 3.84 -4.72
CA ILE A 61 3.36 3.69 -4.44
C ILE A 61 3.61 2.59 -3.42
N VAL A 62 2.91 2.60 -2.27
CA VAL A 62 3.10 1.58 -1.23
C VAL A 62 2.85 0.17 -1.77
N MET A 63 1.77 -0.01 -2.53
CA MET A 63 1.44 -1.30 -3.13
C MET A 63 2.52 -1.77 -4.11
N ASN A 64 2.94 -0.90 -5.03
CA ASN A 64 4.00 -1.20 -5.99
C ASN A 64 5.33 -1.57 -5.31
N GLU A 65 5.76 -0.82 -4.29
CA GLU A 65 7.03 -1.12 -3.60
C GLU A 65 7.01 -2.50 -2.91
N TYR A 66 5.91 -2.84 -2.22
CA TYR A 66 5.78 -4.16 -1.60
C TYR A 66 5.58 -5.30 -2.62
N GLU A 67 4.99 -5.01 -3.78
CA GLU A 67 4.88 -5.97 -4.88
C GLU A 67 6.26 -6.36 -5.42
N ILE A 68 7.12 -5.37 -5.71
CA ILE A 68 8.38 -5.61 -6.44
C ILE A 68 9.59 -5.88 -5.54
N ALA A 69 9.56 -5.46 -4.27
CA ALA A 69 10.69 -5.59 -3.37
C ALA A 69 10.99 -7.06 -3.04
N LYS A 70 12.28 -7.39 -2.83
CA LYS A 70 12.65 -8.73 -2.35
C LYS A 70 12.30 -8.86 -0.88
N LEU A 71 11.66 -9.96 -0.47
CA LEU A 71 11.24 -10.20 0.92
C LEU A 71 12.29 -9.93 2.00
N PRO A 72 13.59 -10.28 1.83
CA PRO A 72 14.61 -9.96 2.82
C PRO A 72 14.80 -8.47 3.09
N LYS A 73 14.29 -7.60 2.21
CA LYS A 73 14.35 -6.14 2.37
C LYS A 73 13.24 -5.58 3.23
N PHE A 74 12.20 -6.35 3.54
CA PHE A 74 11.06 -5.82 4.27
C PHE A 74 11.44 -5.54 5.72
N ARG A 75 11.14 -4.34 6.21
CA ARG A 75 11.39 -3.93 7.61
C ARG A 75 10.08 -3.80 8.36
N ILE A 76 9.72 -4.84 9.12
CA ILE A 76 8.49 -4.85 9.92
C ILE A 76 8.50 -3.73 10.95
N GLU A 77 9.67 -3.39 11.50
CA GLU A 77 9.86 -2.28 12.44
C GLU A 77 9.48 -0.91 11.85
N ASN A 78 9.45 -0.80 10.53
CA ASN A 78 9.19 0.44 9.80
C ASN A 78 7.85 0.42 9.03
N VAL A 79 6.99 -0.57 9.26
CA VAL A 79 5.64 -0.65 8.65
C VAL A 79 4.81 0.62 8.85
N GLN A 80 5.00 1.30 9.99
CA GLN A 80 4.29 2.54 10.30
C GLN A 80 4.63 3.67 9.33
N LEU A 81 5.80 3.64 8.66
CA LEU A 81 6.14 4.62 7.62
C LEU A 81 5.20 4.50 6.41
N ALA A 82 4.86 3.28 5.99
CA ALA A 82 3.91 3.04 4.90
C ALA A 82 2.51 3.54 5.29
N ILE A 83 2.07 3.22 6.51
CA ILE A 83 0.76 3.66 7.03
C ILE A 83 0.70 5.18 7.14
N ASN A 84 1.73 5.82 7.69
CA ASN A 84 1.82 7.28 7.79
C ASN A 84 1.81 7.95 6.42
N PHE A 85 2.44 7.33 5.42
CA PHE A 85 2.44 7.84 4.06
C PHE A 85 1.04 7.79 3.43
N ILE A 86 0.33 6.67 3.55
CA ILE A 86 -1.06 6.52 3.08
C ILE A 86 -2.02 7.49 3.78
N GLN A 87 -1.78 7.79 5.06
CA GLN A 87 -2.63 8.67 5.86
C GLN A 87 -2.24 10.15 5.78
N ALA A 88 -1.17 10.50 5.06
CA ALA A 88 -0.68 11.87 4.98
C ALA A 88 -1.71 12.79 4.31
N ASP A 89 -1.84 14.01 4.84
CA ASP A 89 -2.44 15.10 4.08
C ASP A 89 -1.47 15.59 3.00
N GLU A 90 -1.98 16.46 2.12
CA GLU A 90 -1.20 17.04 1.02
C GLU A 90 0.08 17.74 1.50
N SER A 91 0.05 18.38 2.67
CA SER A 91 1.18 19.14 3.21
C SER A 91 2.34 18.25 3.67
N LEU A 92 2.03 17.02 4.07
CA LEU A 92 3.00 16.03 4.56
C LEU A 92 3.38 14.98 3.52
N PHE A 93 2.64 14.88 2.40
CA PHE A 93 2.81 13.84 1.37
C PHE A 93 4.27 13.64 0.95
N ASN A 94 4.97 14.70 0.57
CA ASN A 94 6.36 14.59 0.10
C ASN A 94 7.33 14.16 1.20
N GLN A 95 7.09 14.58 2.44
CA GLN A 95 7.93 14.22 3.58
C GLN A 95 7.76 12.73 3.93
N THR A 96 6.52 12.27 4.05
CA THR A 96 6.23 10.87 4.39
C THR A 96 6.60 9.92 3.25
N ARG A 97 6.44 10.35 1.98
CA ARG A 97 6.97 9.64 0.81
C ARG A 97 8.47 9.40 0.92
N HIS A 98 9.24 10.45 1.21
CA HIS A 98 10.70 10.33 1.32
C HIS A 98 11.11 9.36 2.42
N LEU A 99 10.47 9.45 3.60
CA LEU A 99 10.73 8.56 4.72
C LEU A 99 10.40 7.10 4.36
N PHE A 100 9.25 6.84 3.76
CA PHE A 100 8.86 5.49 3.34
C PHE A 100 9.85 4.89 2.33
N LEU A 101 10.16 5.61 1.25
CA LEU A 101 11.04 5.08 0.20
C LEU A 101 12.48 4.87 0.68
N ARG A 102 12.92 5.62 1.69
CA ARG A 102 14.28 5.54 2.22
C ARG A 102 14.44 4.53 3.34
N GLU A 103 13.45 4.42 4.22
CA GLU A 103 13.57 3.65 5.46
C GLU A 103 12.57 2.48 5.55
N GLY A 104 11.57 2.39 4.66
CA GLY A 104 10.60 1.29 4.66
C GLY A 104 11.19 -0.07 4.30
N PHE A 105 12.34 -0.08 3.64
CA PHE A 105 13.04 -1.28 3.18
C PHE A 105 14.52 -1.24 3.54
N SER A 106 15.22 -2.37 3.51
CA SER A 106 16.68 -2.41 3.56
C SER A 106 17.29 -2.13 2.18
N ASP A 107 18.50 -1.55 2.19
CA ASP A 107 19.34 -1.37 1.01
C ASP A 107 19.62 -2.70 0.27
#